data_AF-I9SPP2-F1
#
_entry.id   AF-I9SPP2-F1
#
_cell.length_a   1.000
_cell.length_b   1.000
_cell.length_c   1.000
_cell.angle_alpha   90.00
_cell.angle_beta   90.00
_cell.angle_gamma   90.00
#
_symmetry.space_group_name_H-M   'P 1'
#
loop_
_entity.id
_entity.type
_entity.pdbx_description
1 polymer ?
#
loop_
_entity_poly.entity_id
_entity_poly.type
_entity_poly.pdbx_seq_one_letter_code
_entity_poly.pdbx_strand_id
1 'polypeptide(L)'
;HDAKGKLRYRVFYNEGFKRKLPSSFADVDNIPYIITVPQPTLVERLKSEVCELCGKVGPVVMHHARNLNHLKGDTEWEKLMLAKHRKTLVVCTSCNAKIQSHAG
;
A
#
# COMPACT_ATOMS: atom_id res chain seq x y z
N HIS A 1 24.53 -9.30 -47.29
CA HIS A 1 24.57 -8.34 -48.41
C HIS A 1 23.38 -7.42 -48.28
N ASP A 2 23.60 -6.12 -48.39
CA ASP A 2 22.52 -5.13 -48.48
C ASP A 2 21.87 -5.22 -49.87
N ALA A 3 20.66 -4.69 -50.04
CA ALA A 3 19.92 -4.69 -51.31
C ALA A 3 20.66 -4.06 -52.52
N LYS A 4 21.83 -3.43 -52.31
CA LYS A 4 22.71 -2.87 -53.35
C LYS A 4 24.01 -3.69 -53.59
N GLY A 5 24.09 -4.92 -53.11
CA GLY A 5 25.19 -5.84 -53.42
C GLY A 5 26.54 -5.54 -52.75
N LYS A 6 26.62 -4.56 -51.85
CA LYS A 6 27.88 -4.21 -51.16
C LYS A 6 28.20 -5.22 -50.06
N LEU A 7 29.41 -5.78 -50.10
CA LEU A 7 29.95 -6.65 -49.06
C LEU A 7 30.21 -5.85 -47.77
N ARG A 8 29.63 -6.30 -46.66
CA ARG A 8 29.93 -5.80 -45.31
C ARG A 8 30.56 -6.94 -44.53
N TYR A 9 31.74 -6.70 -43.98
CA TYR A 9 32.34 -7.60 -42.99
C TYR A 9 31.99 -7.11 -41.58
N ARG A 10 31.89 -8.05 -40.64
CA ARG A 10 31.75 -7.78 -39.22
C ARG A 10 32.82 -8.61 -38.52
N VAL A 11 33.73 -7.96 -37.81
CA VAL A 11 34.78 -8.65 -37.07
C VAL A 11 34.17 -9.14 -35.77
N PHE A 12 34.20 -10.46 -35.56
CA PHE A 12 33.79 -11.05 -34.31
C PHE A 12 34.95 -11.00 -33.32
N TYR A 13 34.66 -10.55 -32.10
CA TYR A 13 35.61 -10.57 -31.00
C TYR A 13 36.05 -12.02 -30.70
N ASN A 14 37.36 -12.25 -30.64
CA ASN A 14 37.96 -13.58 -30.48
C ASN A 14 38.90 -13.70 -29.27
N GLU A 15 39.09 -12.64 -28.48
CA GLU A 15 40.07 -12.63 -27.38
C GLU A 15 39.56 -13.24 -26.06
N GLY A 16 38.35 -13.83 -26.05
CA GLY A 16 37.81 -14.54 -24.89
C GLY A 16 37.52 -13.64 -23.68
N PHE A 17 36.44 -13.91 -22.97
CA PHE A 17 36.15 -13.16 -21.73
C PHE A 17 36.86 -13.83 -20.55
N LYS A 18 37.79 -13.12 -19.90
CA LYS A 18 38.39 -13.58 -18.63
C LYS A 18 37.27 -13.72 -17.58
N ARG A 19 37.11 -14.91 -17.00
CA ARG A 19 36.19 -15.11 -15.88
C ARG A 19 36.67 -14.29 -14.68
N LYS A 20 35.76 -13.53 -14.08
CA LYS A 20 36.02 -12.95 -12.76
C LYS A 20 36.03 -14.09 -11.73
N LEU A 21 36.86 -13.98 -10.71
CA LEU A 21 36.83 -14.90 -9.57
C LEU A 21 35.43 -14.86 -8.95
N PRO A 22 34.87 -16.01 -8.52
CA PRO A 22 33.60 -16.02 -7.81
C PRO A 22 33.75 -15.15 -6.56
N SER A 23 32.74 -14.33 -6.27
CA SER A 23 32.69 -13.57 -5.03
C SER A 23 32.69 -14.56 -3.85
N SER A 24 33.53 -14.33 -2.83
CA SER A 24 33.54 -15.18 -1.64
C SER A 24 32.39 -14.90 -0.67
N PHE A 25 31.53 -13.93 -0.99
CA PHE A 25 30.35 -13.61 -0.20
C PHE A 25 29.35 -14.76 -0.34
N ALA A 26 29.05 -15.44 0.76
CA ALA A 26 28.11 -16.56 0.82
C ALA A 26 26.63 -16.12 0.67
N ASP A 27 26.37 -14.82 0.81
CA ASP A 27 25.05 -14.25 1.04
C ASP A 27 24.37 -13.70 -0.22
N VAL A 28 24.93 -13.98 -1.41
CA VAL A 28 24.45 -13.41 -2.68
C VAL A 28 23.04 -13.90 -3.05
N ASP A 29 22.62 -15.04 -2.48
CA ASP A 29 21.31 -15.66 -2.70
C ASP A 29 20.38 -15.60 -1.47
N ASN A 30 20.68 -14.75 -0.47
CA ASN A 30 19.79 -14.57 0.68
C ASN A 30 18.52 -13.85 0.25
N ILE A 31 17.45 -14.62 0.03
CA ILE A 31 16.10 -14.07 -0.18
C ILE A 31 15.64 -13.46 1.15
N PRO A 32 15.23 -12.18 1.18
CA PRO A 32 14.77 -11.55 2.40
C PRO A 32 13.54 -12.26 2.95
N TYR A 33 13.56 -12.56 4.25
CA TYR A 33 12.39 -13.07 4.96
C TYR A 33 11.37 -11.93 5.12
N ILE A 34 10.34 -11.89 4.26
CA ILE A 34 9.30 -10.87 4.30
C ILE A 34 8.22 -11.31 5.29
N ILE A 35 8.12 -10.62 6.43
CA ILE A 35 6.99 -10.77 7.36
C ILE A 35 5.85 -9.87 6.87
N THR A 36 4.75 -10.46 6.42
CA THR A 36 3.52 -9.73 6.10
C THR A 36 2.58 -9.77 7.29
N VAL A 37 2.41 -8.63 7.97
CA VAL A 37 1.42 -8.49 9.04
C VAL A 37 0.07 -8.15 8.40
N PRO A 38 -0.99 -8.95 8.62
CA PRO A 38 -2.30 -8.65 8.08
C PRO A 38 -2.85 -7.35 8.69
N GLN A 39 -3.65 -6.63 7.93
CA GLN A 39 -4.35 -5.46 8.48
C GLN A 39 -5.38 -5.92 9.53
N PRO A 40 -5.60 -5.13 10.60
CA PRO A 40 -6.54 -5.49 11.65
C PRO A 40 -7.96 -5.57 11.07
N THR A 41 -8.64 -6.63 11.46
CA THR A 41 -10.04 -6.90 11.13
C THR A 41 -10.96 -5.87 11.77
N LEU A 42 -12.21 -5.84 11.31
CA LEU A 42 -13.24 -4.96 11.85
C LEU A 42 -13.45 -5.16 13.37
N VAL A 43 -13.43 -6.42 13.82
CA VAL A 43 -13.63 -6.77 15.23
C VAL A 43 -12.44 -6.33 16.08
N GLU A 44 -11.21 -6.52 15.59
CA GLU A 44 -9.99 -6.08 16.30
C GLU A 44 -9.94 -4.55 16.42
N ARG A 45 -10.39 -3.83 15.39
CA ARG A 45 -10.50 -2.37 15.43
C ARG A 45 -11.53 -1.88 16.44
N LEU A 46 -12.64 -2.61 16.64
CA LEU A 46 -13.61 -2.27 17.69
C LEU A 46 -13.06 -2.58 19.09
N LYS A 47 -12.41 -3.72 19.25
CA LYS A 47 -11.80 -4.16 20.51
C LYS A 47 -10.64 -3.28 20.97
N SER A 48 -10.00 -2.54 20.06
CA SER A 48 -8.94 -1.60 20.45
C SER A 48 -9.49 -0.40 21.24
N GLU A 49 -10.79 -0.13 21.16
CA GLU A 49 -11.45 1.00 21.82
C GLU A 49 -10.79 2.35 21.48
N VAL A 50 -10.14 2.46 20.31
CA VAL A 50 -9.48 3.70 19.86
C VAL A 50 -10.26 4.32 18.73
N CYS A 51 -10.62 5.60 18.89
CA CYS A 51 -11.20 6.39 17.82
C CYS A 51 -10.18 6.61 16.69
N GLU A 52 -10.47 6.17 15.48
CA GLU A 52 -9.59 6.31 14.32
C GLU A 52 -9.52 7.76 13.79
N LEU A 53 -10.45 8.62 14.21
CA LEU A 53 -10.47 10.02 13.79
C LEU A 53 -9.69 10.94 14.74
N CYS A 54 -9.84 10.76 16.06
CA CYS A 54 -9.20 11.64 17.05
C CYS A 54 -8.20 10.95 17.97
N GLY A 55 -8.02 9.63 17.87
CA GLY A 55 -7.06 8.84 18.66
C GLY A 55 -7.47 8.60 20.12
N LYS A 56 -8.62 9.11 20.57
CA LYS A 56 -9.07 8.94 21.96
C LYS A 56 -9.43 7.48 22.23
N VAL A 57 -8.95 6.95 23.36
CA VAL A 57 -9.32 5.63 23.89
C VAL A 57 -10.62 5.74 24.70
N GLY A 58 -11.55 4.81 24.50
CA GLY A 58 -12.80 4.69 25.22
C GLY A 58 -13.93 4.09 24.38
N PRO A 59 -15.20 4.26 24.79
CA PRO A 59 -16.33 3.70 24.05
C PRO A 59 -16.39 4.23 22.62
N VAL A 60 -16.37 3.29 21.67
CA VAL A 60 -16.40 3.55 20.23
C VAL A 60 -17.58 2.86 19.55
N VAL A 61 -18.01 3.43 18.43
CA VAL A 61 -19.05 2.89 17.55
C VAL A 61 -18.52 2.79 16.12
N MET A 62 -19.13 1.91 15.35
CA MET A 62 -18.80 1.77 13.93
C MET A 62 -19.63 2.74 13.09
N HIS A 63 -18.99 3.75 12.51
CA HIS A 63 -19.59 4.52 11.43
C HIS A 63 -19.46 3.76 10.10
N HIS A 64 -20.55 3.66 9.33
CA HIS A 64 -20.56 2.96 8.05
C HIS A 64 -21.09 3.86 6.93
N ALA A 65 -20.27 4.03 5.87
CA ALA A 65 -20.69 4.70 4.65
C ALA A 65 -21.22 3.68 3.64
N ARG A 66 -22.37 3.99 3.01
CA ARG A 66 -23.01 3.13 2.00
C ARG A 66 -22.08 2.86 0.82
N ASN A 67 -21.43 3.91 0.29
CA ASN A 67 -20.48 3.81 -0.80
C ASN A 67 -19.34 4.82 -0.62
N LEU A 68 -18.11 4.41 -0.94
CA LEU A 68 -16.95 5.29 -0.93
C LEU A 68 -17.04 6.35 -2.03
N ASN A 69 -17.66 6.02 -3.16
CA ASN A 69 -17.79 6.94 -4.30
C ASN A 69 -18.69 8.15 -4.00
N HIS A 70 -19.48 8.12 -2.93
CA HIS A 70 -20.30 9.25 -2.50
C HIS A 70 -19.57 10.20 -1.55
N LEU A 71 -18.39 9.81 -1.04
CA LEU A 71 -17.59 10.65 -0.17
C LEU A 71 -16.82 11.64 -1.04
N LYS A 72 -16.94 12.94 -0.74
CA LYS A 72 -16.25 13.99 -1.50
C LYS A 72 -14.82 14.20 -1.01
N GLY A 73 -14.57 13.86 0.25
CA GLY A 73 -13.28 14.14 0.89
C GLY A 73 -13.17 15.58 1.38
N ASP A 74 -14.30 16.25 1.64
CA ASP A 74 -14.31 17.62 2.16
C ASP A 74 -14.00 17.62 3.66
N THR A 75 -14.50 16.59 4.36
CA THR A 75 -14.30 16.42 5.80
C THR A 75 -13.16 15.45 6.13
N GLU A 76 -12.60 15.59 7.33
CA GLU A 76 -11.49 14.75 7.82
C GLU A 76 -11.82 13.24 7.78
N TRP A 77 -13.05 12.89 8.15
CA TRP A 77 -13.49 11.49 8.21
C TRP A 77 -13.65 10.89 6.81
N GLU A 78 -14.15 11.66 5.83
CA GLU A 78 -14.23 11.23 4.44
C GLU A 78 -12.85 10.99 3.84
N LYS A 79 -11.92 11.93 4.05
CA LYS A 79 -10.52 11.81 3.59
C LYS A 79 -9.88 10.54 4.14
N LEU A 80 -10.10 10.25 5.42
CA LEU A 80 -9.55 9.07 6.07
C LEU A 80 -10.16 7.78 5.52
N MET A 81 -11.47 7.73 5.30
CA MET A 81 -12.15 6.57 4.70
C MET A 81 -11.69 6.31 3.25
N LEU A 82 -11.53 7.37 2.46
CA LEU A 82 -11.02 7.30 1.08
C LEU A 82 -9.56 6.81 1.06
N ALA A 83 -8.68 7.40 1.87
CA ALA A 83 -7.27 7.02 1.93
C ALA A 83 -7.05 5.57 2.39
N LYS A 84 -7.88 5.08 3.32
CA LYS A 84 -7.83 3.69 3.79
C LYS A 84 -8.59 2.72 2.88
N HIS A 85 -9.37 3.20 1.90
CA HIS A 85 -10.30 2.42 1.10
C HIS A 85 -11.25 1.54 1.95
N ARG A 86 -11.76 2.09 3.06
CA ARG A 86 -12.63 1.37 4.01
C ARG A 86 -13.97 2.09 4.15
N LYS A 87 -15.07 1.36 3.97
CA LYS A 87 -16.45 1.83 4.21
C LYS A 87 -16.81 1.94 5.69
N THR A 88 -15.89 1.63 6.58
CA THR A 88 -16.11 1.57 8.02
C THR A 88 -15.06 2.37 8.75
N LEU A 89 -15.48 3.17 9.72
CA LEU A 89 -14.61 4.00 10.56
C LEU A 89 -15.02 3.81 12.02
N VAL A 90 -14.06 3.45 12.87
CA VAL A 90 -14.31 3.31 14.32
C VAL A 90 -14.15 4.68 14.97
N VAL A 91 -15.22 5.18 15.60
CA VAL A 91 -15.26 6.55 16.13
C VAL A 91 -15.85 6.61 17.53
N CYS A 92 -15.36 7.53 18.36
CA CYS A 92 -16.00 7.84 19.63
C CYS A 92 -17.33 8.59 19.42
N THR A 93 -18.13 8.68 20.47
CA THR A 93 -19.47 9.30 20.43
C THR A 93 -19.47 10.74 19.92
N SER A 94 -18.47 11.55 20.31
CA SER A 94 -18.37 12.96 19.86
C SER A 94 -18.00 13.08 18.39
N CYS A 95 -17.10 12.23 17.87
CA CYS A 95 -16.78 12.18 16.45
C CYS A 95 -17.96 11.65 15.64
N ASN A 96 -18.65 10.63 16.13
CA ASN A 96 -19.86 10.10 15.48
C ASN A 96 -20.95 11.17 15.35
N ALA A 97 -21.18 11.97 16.40
CA ALA A 97 -22.15 13.07 16.35
C ALA A 97 -21.81 14.11 15.27
N LYS A 98 -20.53 14.49 15.13
CA LYS A 98 -20.07 15.39 14.06
C LYS A 98 -20.32 14.81 12.67
N ILE A 99 -20.04 13.52 12.49
CA ILE A 99 -20.27 12.85 11.20
C ILE A 99 -21.77 12.87 10.86
N GLN A 100 -22.63 12.56 11.82
CA GLN A 100 -24.08 12.58 11.63
C GLN A 100 -24.63 13.98 11.35
N SER A 101 -24.08 15.04 11.96
CA SER A 101 -24.50 16.42 11.66
C SER A 101 -24.08 16.89 10.27
N HIS A 102 -23.00 16.35 9.71
CA HIS A 102 -22.53 16.69 8.35
C HIS A 102 -23.18 15.86 7.24
N ALA A 103 -23.83 14.74 7.58
CA ALA A 103 -24.48 13.86 6.62
C ALA A 103 -25.93 14.27 6.27
N GLY A 104 -26.38 15.41 6.79
CA GLY A 104 -27.69 16.03 6.49
C GLY A 104 -27.63 17.03 5.35
#